data_AF-A0A973Q6G3-F1
#
_entry.id   AF-A0A973Q6G3-F1
#
_cell.length_a   1.000
_cell.length_b   1.000
_cell.length_c   1.000
_cell.angle_alpha   90.00
_cell.angle_beta   90.00
_cell.angle_gamma   90.00
#
_symmetry.space_group_name_H-M   'P 1'
#
loop_
_entity.id
_entity.type
_entity.pdbx_description
1 polymer ?
#
loop_
_entity_poly.entity_id
_entity_poly.type
_entity_poly.pdbx_seq_one_letter_code
_entity_poly.pdbx_strand_id
1 'polypeptide(L)'
;MTELAVRPAGTTTGTRTPPRPAAGRGVLVGTVLADLDGGGGVLLTGPAGIGKTTLLACVAGECAARGHRVLRCAPSRADRTSPYLGLIDLLADVGGDDLADLGAQERALLEGALLRSPLPPGADPGGGRDRLVLRFAVGKVLARLRRSGPL
;
A
#
# COMPACT_ATOMS: atom_id res chain seq x y z
N MET A 1 17.89 -33.70 -2.34
CA MET A 1 16.85 -33.82 -3.36
C MET A 1 15.53 -33.45 -2.71
N THR A 2 15.22 -32.15 -2.65
CA THR A 2 13.96 -31.63 -2.10
C THR A 2 13.57 -30.44 -2.95
N GLU A 3 12.55 -30.66 -3.76
CA GLU A 3 12.10 -29.80 -4.85
C GLU A 3 11.20 -28.70 -4.31
N LEU A 4 11.62 -27.45 -4.52
CA LEU A 4 10.90 -26.24 -4.15
C LEU A 4 9.91 -25.91 -5.28
N ALA A 5 8.66 -26.35 -5.12
CA ALA A 5 7.59 -25.98 -6.04
C ALA A 5 7.24 -24.49 -5.89
N VAL A 6 7.80 -23.67 -6.77
CA VAL A 6 7.34 -22.31 -7.01
C VAL A 6 5.93 -22.38 -7.61
N ARG A 7 4.92 -22.06 -6.79
CA ARG A 7 3.56 -21.87 -7.27
C ARG A 7 3.51 -20.55 -8.05
N PRO A 8 3.08 -20.54 -9.32
CA PRO A 8 2.92 -19.29 -10.05
C PRO A 8 1.83 -18.45 -9.39
N ALA A 9 2.16 -17.18 -9.10
CA ALA A 9 1.20 -16.18 -8.68
C ALA A 9 0.26 -15.91 -9.87
N GLY A 10 -0.93 -16.51 -9.84
CA GLY A 10 -1.99 -16.16 -10.77
C GLY A 10 -2.33 -14.68 -10.59
N THR A 11 -2.26 -13.93 -11.69
CA THR A 11 -2.78 -12.57 -11.81
C THR A 11 -4.28 -12.61 -11.53
N THR A 12 -4.64 -12.36 -10.28
CA THR A 12 -6.04 -12.19 -9.88
C THR A 12 -6.30 -10.70 -9.86
N THR A 13 -6.71 -10.15 -11.01
CA THR A 13 -7.50 -8.92 -11.05
C THR A 13 -8.87 -9.25 -10.46
N GLY A 14 -8.89 -9.46 -9.14
CA GLY A 14 -10.09 -9.74 -8.39
C GLY A 14 -10.52 -8.45 -7.74
N THR A 15 -11.65 -7.90 -8.17
CA THR A 15 -12.46 -7.03 -7.32
C THR A 15 -12.76 -7.82 -6.05
N ARG A 16 -11.91 -7.69 -5.01
CA ARG A 16 -12.15 -8.31 -3.71
C ARG A 16 -13.35 -7.62 -3.12
N THR A 17 -14.52 -8.22 -3.30
CA THR A 17 -15.73 -7.85 -2.59
C THR A 17 -15.38 -7.81 -1.10
N PRO A 18 -15.57 -6.66 -0.42
CA PRO A 18 -15.24 -6.57 0.98
C PRO A 18 -16.10 -7.58 1.77
N PRO A 19 -15.52 -8.27 2.77
CA PRO A 19 -16.30 -9.14 3.63
C PRO A 19 -17.39 -8.30 4.30
N ARG A 20 -18.64 -8.78 4.28
CA ARG A 20 -19.74 -8.11 4.99
C ARG A 20 -19.37 -8.02 6.49
N PRO A 21 -19.50 -6.86 7.14
CA PRO A 21 -19.23 -6.77 8.56
C PRO A 21 -20.13 -7.75 9.30
N ALA A 22 -19.53 -8.63 10.11
CA ALA A 22 -20.29 -9.42 11.08
C ALA A 22 -21.19 -8.45 11.87
N ALA A 23 -22.47 -8.79 12.02
CA ALA A 23 -23.47 -7.97 12.69
C ALA A 23 -22.90 -7.43 14.02
N GLY A 24 -22.87 -6.10 14.17
CA GLY A 24 -22.35 -5.40 15.35
C GLY A 24 -21.09 -4.53 15.14
N ARG A 25 -20.34 -4.70 14.04
CA ARG A 25 -19.13 -3.87 13.78
C ARG A 25 -19.40 -2.54 13.05
N GLY A 26 -20.65 -2.25 12.70
CA GLY A 26 -21.03 -1.04 11.95
C GLY A 26 -20.67 0.26 12.66
N VAL A 27 -20.85 0.31 14.00
CA VAL A 27 -20.50 1.50 14.80
C VAL A 27 -19.00 1.79 14.71
N LEU A 28 -18.15 0.78 14.86
CA LEU A 28 -16.70 0.96 14.83
C LEU A 28 -16.19 1.33 13.44
N VAL A 29 -16.77 0.75 12.38
CA VAL A 29 -16.50 1.17 10.99
C VAL A 29 -16.89 2.62 10.79
N GLY A 30 -18.06 3.04 11.28
CA GLY A 30 -18.53 4.42 11.22
C GLY A 30 -17.61 5.41 11.94
N THR A 31 -17.14 5.07 13.15
CA THR A 31 -16.16 5.89 13.90
C THR A 31 -14.85 6.05 13.13
N VAL A 32 -14.31 4.95 12.60
CA VAL A 32 -13.06 4.98 11.82
C VAL A 32 -13.23 5.85 10.58
N LEU A 33 -14.34 5.73 9.86
CA LEU A 33 -14.62 6.54 8.68
C LEU A 33 -14.72 8.03 9.03
N ALA A 34 -15.42 8.38 10.12
CA ALA A 34 -15.54 9.77 10.56
C ALA A 34 -14.18 10.41 10.89
N ASP A 35 -13.28 9.67 11.55
CA ASP A 35 -11.92 10.15 11.84
C ASP A 35 -11.08 10.32 10.56
N LEU A 36 -11.22 9.40 9.60
CA LEU A 36 -10.51 9.46 8.32
C LEU A 36 -11.01 10.61 7.43
N ASP A 37 -12.32 10.89 7.43
CA ASP A 37 -12.93 12.01 6.71
C ASP A 37 -12.37 13.36 7.20
N GLY A 38 -11.90 13.43 8.46
CA GLY A 38 -11.18 14.58 9.02
C GLY A 38 -9.70 14.71 8.59
N GLY A 39 -9.21 13.83 7.73
CA GLY A 39 -7.81 13.78 7.31
C GLY A 39 -6.84 13.19 8.35
N GLY A 40 -7.39 12.54 9.38
CA GLY A 40 -6.64 11.90 10.46
C GLY A 40 -6.12 10.51 10.09
N GLY A 41 -5.68 9.78 11.12
CA GLY A 41 -5.26 8.39 11.01
C GLY A 41 -5.72 7.59 12.21
N VAL A 42 -6.04 6.31 11.99
CA VAL A 42 -6.58 5.43 13.02
C VAL A 42 -5.65 4.23 13.25
N LEU A 43 -5.29 3.99 14.51
CA LEU A 43 -4.51 2.83 14.94
C LEU A 43 -5.43 1.79 15.60
N LEU A 44 -5.55 0.62 14.98
CA LEU A 44 -6.31 -0.51 15.53
C LEU A 44 -5.40 -1.44 16.32
N THR A 45 -5.68 -1.57 17.62
CA THR A 45 -4.96 -2.48 18.52
C THR A 45 -5.88 -3.57 19.07
N GLY A 46 -5.30 -4.65 19.59
CA GLY A 46 -6.06 -5.73 20.23
C GLY A 46 -5.48 -7.12 19.97
N PRO A 47 -6.04 -8.18 20.58
CA PRO A 47 -5.54 -9.54 20.48
C PRO A 47 -5.43 -10.07 19.04
N ALA A 48 -4.56 -11.04 18.82
CA ALA A 48 -4.54 -11.79 17.57
C ALA A 48 -5.92 -12.44 17.34
N GLY A 49 -6.42 -12.40 16.10
CA GLY A 49 -7.72 -12.99 15.76
C GLY A 49 -8.97 -12.17 16.09
N ILE A 50 -8.88 -11.01 16.76
CA ILE A 50 -10.06 -10.16 17.10
C ILE A 50 -10.81 -9.58 15.88
N GLY A 51 -10.26 -9.75 14.68
CA GLY A 51 -10.86 -9.29 13.41
C GLY A 51 -10.40 -7.92 12.94
N LYS A 52 -9.22 -7.42 13.37
CA LYS A 52 -8.65 -6.14 12.89
C LYS A 52 -8.54 -6.08 11.36
N THR A 53 -8.03 -7.15 10.74
CA THR A 53 -7.93 -7.25 9.28
C THR A 53 -9.30 -7.24 8.60
N THR A 54 -10.30 -7.91 9.19
CA THR A 54 -11.68 -7.87 8.70
C THR A 54 -12.26 -6.46 8.77
N LEU A 55 -11.99 -5.74 9.86
CA LEU A 55 -12.44 -4.36 10.04
C LEU A 55 -11.81 -3.43 9.00
N LEU A 56 -10.49 -3.49 8.83
CA LEU A 56 -9.78 -2.71 7.80
C LEU A 56 -10.32 -3.02 6.40
N ALA A 57 -10.64 -4.29 6.13
CA ALA A 57 -11.24 -4.68 4.86
C ALA A 57 -12.64 -4.08 4.65
N CYS A 58 -13.45 -3.98 5.72
CA CYS A 58 -14.77 -3.32 5.68
C CYS A 58 -14.60 -1.81 5.46
N VAL A 59 -13.80 -1.12 6.28
CA VAL A 59 -13.55 0.33 6.19
C VAL A 59 -13.13 0.70 4.78
N ALA A 60 -12.13 0.02 4.24
CA ALA A 60 -11.68 0.35 2.90
C ALA A 60 -12.62 -0.15 1.78
N GLY A 61 -13.56 -1.05 2.07
CA GLY A 61 -14.67 -1.34 1.17
C GLY A 61 -15.68 -0.19 1.11
N GLU A 62 -16.03 0.38 2.27
CA GLU A 62 -16.86 1.58 2.38
C GLU A 62 -16.17 2.78 1.72
N CYS A 63 -14.86 2.96 1.93
CA CYS A 63 -14.12 4.04 1.28
C CYS A 63 -14.15 3.89 -0.25
N ALA A 64 -13.93 2.68 -0.77
CA ALA A 64 -14.00 2.42 -2.21
C ALA A 64 -15.42 2.65 -2.76
N ALA A 65 -16.47 2.27 -2.02
CA ALA A 65 -17.86 2.51 -2.41
C ALA A 65 -18.21 4.01 -2.47
N ARG A 66 -17.54 4.84 -1.65
CA ARG A 66 -17.62 6.32 -1.70
C ARG A 66 -16.75 6.95 -2.80
N GLY A 67 -16.01 6.14 -3.57
CA GLY A 67 -15.15 6.59 -4.67
C GLY A 67 -13.71 6.93 -4.27
N HIS A 68 -13.34 6.78 -3.00
CA HIS A 68 -11.97 7.05 -2.56
C HIS A 68 -10.98 6.03 -3.15
N ARG A 69 -9.79 6.51 -3.47
CA ARG A 69 -8.66 5.63 -3.84
C ARG A 69 -8.07 5.02 -2.57
N VAL A 70 -8.17 3.70 -2.45
CA VAL A 70 -7.63 2.94 -1.32
C VAL A 70 -6.35 2.22 -1.73
N LEU A 71 -5.24 2.55 -1.08
CA LEU A 71 -4.02 1.76 -1.13
C LEU A 71 -3.95 0.86 0.11
N ARG A 72 -3.53 -0.39 -0.06
CA ARG A 72 -3.40 -1.35 1.04
C ARG A 72 -2.04 -2.03 0.98
N CYS A 73 -1.46 -2.28 2.15
CA CYS A 73 -0.36 -3.23 2.29
C CYS A 73 -0.62 -4.13 3.50
N ALA A 74 -0.25 -5.40 3.42
CA ALA A 74 -0.42 -6.39 4.48
C ALA A 74 0.86 -7.21 4.74
N PRO A 75 2.01 -6.56 5.03
CA PRO A 75 3.24 -7.28 5.33
C PRO A 75 3.09 -8.11 6.62
N SER A 76 3.64 -9.31 6.60
CA SER A 76 3.68 -10.21 7.75
C SER A 76 4.95 -10.03 8.59
N ARG A 77 5.03 -10.74 9.72
CA ARG A 77 6.25 -10.76 10.54
C ARG A 77 7.44 -11.40 9.81
N ALA A 78 7.18 -12.33 8.89
CA ALA A 78 8.23 -12.99 8.10
C ALA A 78 8.88 -12.02 7.10
N ASP A 79 8.16 -10.98 6.70
CA ASP A 79 8.58 -10.05 5.66
C ASP A 79 9.49 -8.92 6.16
N ARG A 80 9.76 -8.86 7.47
CA ARG A 80 10.48 -7.74 8.09
C ARG A 80 11.91 -7.54 7.57
N THR A 81 12.52 -8.60 7.04
CA THR A 81 13.87 -8.54 6.46
C THR A 81 13.86 -8.22 4.97
N SER A 82 12.69 -8.17 4.33
CA SER A 82 12.56 -7.87 2.92
C SER A 82 12.48 -6.34 2.71
N PRO A 83 13.52 -5.72 2.13
CA PRO A 83 13.55 -4.27 1.97
C PRO A 83 12.41 -3.83 1.05
N TYR A 84 11.72 -2.76 1.45
CA TYR A 84 10.66 -2.12 0.68
C TYR A 84 9.43 -2.99 0.34
N LEU A 85 9.29 -4.20 0.89
CA LEU A 85 8.13 -5.06 0.56
C LEU A 85 6.79 -4.35 0.86
N GLY A 86 6.70 -3.65 1.99
CA GLY A 86 5.50 -2.88 2.31
C GLY A 86 5.21 -1.78 1.28
N LEU A 87 6.24 -1.17 0.68
CA LEU A 87 6.10 -0.17 -0.36
C LEU A 87 5.73 -0.80 -1.72
N ILE A 88 6.33 -1.96 -2.04
CA ILE A 88 5.99 -2.76 -3.22
C ILE A 88 4.51 -3.13 -3.19
N ASP A 89 4.04 -3.66 -2.06
CA ASP A 89 2.65 -4.05 -1.85
C ASP A 89 1.71 -2.82 -1.89
N LEU A 90 2.08 -1.74 -1.19
CA LEU A 90 1.27 -0.52 -1.14
C LEU A 90 1.09 0.14 -2.52
N LEU A 91 2.14 0.14 -3.35
CA LEU A 91 2.14 0.81 -4.64
C LEU A 91 1.88 -0.15 -5.81
N ALA A 92 1.49 -1.40 -5.55
CA ALA A 92 1.32 -2.44 -6.57
C ALA A 92 0.43 -1.98 -7.74
N ASP A 93 -0.68 -1.29 -7.44
CA ASP A 93 -1.66 -0.81 -8.42
C ASP A 93 -1.37 0.61 -8.97
N VAL A 94 -0.26 1.23 -8.56
CA VAL A 94 0.14 2.58 -9.00
C VAL A 94 0.85 2.49 -10.35
N GLY A 95 0.25 3.09 -11.39
CA GLY A 95 0.70 3.01 -12.77
C GLY A 95 1.79 4.03 -13.13
N GLY A 96 2.32 3.93 -14.35
CA GLY A 96 3.36 4.84 -14.85
C GLY A 96 2.91 6.31 -14.93
N ASP A 97 1.62 6.55 -15.18
CA ASP A 97 1.04 7.90 -15.23
C ASP A 97 0.98 8.57 -13.85
N ASP A 98 0.87 7.78 -12.78
CA ASP A 98 0.97 8.26 -11.40
C ASP A 98 2.44 8.60 -11.01
N LEU A 99 3.42 8.27 -11.86
CA LEU A 99 4.83 8.58 -11.67
C LEU A 99 5.32 9.73 -12.57
N ALA A 100 4.44 10.33 -13.37
CA ALA A 100 4.82 11.31 -14.39
C ALA A 100 5.43 12.60 -13.82
N ASP A 101 5.09 12.99 -12.59
CA ASP A 101 5.60 14.21 -11.93
C ASP A 101 7.01 14.01 -11.30
N LEU A 102 7.54 12.79 -11.33
CA LEU A 102 8.86 12.50 -10.75
C LEU A 102 9.99 12.89 -11.71
N GLY A 103 11.05 13.47 -11.15
CA GLY A 103 12.30 13.63 -11.89
C GLY A 103 12.92 12.28 -12.24
N ALA A 104 13.77 12.23 -13.28
CA ALA A 104 14.34 10.97 -13.78
C ALA A 104 15.04 10.13 -12.69
N GLN A 105 15.82 10.78 -11.81
CA GLN A 105 16.51 10.08 -10.71
C GLN A 105 15.53 9.55 -9.66
N GLU A 106 14.50 10.34 -9.30
CA GLU A 106 13.47 9.93 -8.33
C GLU A 106 12.69 8.73 -8.84
N ARG A 107 12.30 8.77 -10.12
CA ARG A 107 11.59 7.70 -10.80
C ARG A 107 12.44 6.43 -10.87
N ALA A 108 13.69 6.52 -11.28
CA ALA A 108 14.56 5.35 -11.39
C ALA A 108 14.83 4.69 -10.03
N LEU A 109 15.06 5.47 -8.98
CA LEU A 109 15.21 4.94 -7.62
C LEU A 109 13.93 4.28 -7.10
N LEU A 110 12.77 4.90 -7.35
CA LEU A 110 11.47 4.34 -6.95
C LEU A 110 11.16 3.05 -7.71
N GLU A 111 11.29 3.05 -9.05
CA GLU A 111 11.05 1.86 -9.87
C GLU A 111 12.02 0.72 -9.53
N GLY A 112 13.28 1.03 -9.20
CA GLY A 112 14.25 0.08 -8.67
C GLY A 112 13.84 -0.50 -7.32
N ALA A 113 13.44 0.34 -6.37
CA ALA A 113 12.94 -0.10 -5.06
C ALA A 113 11.64 -0.93 -5.17
N LEU A 114 10.82 -0.67 -6.18
CA LEU A 114 9.60 -1.40 -6.49
C LEU A 114 9.82 -2.68 -7.29
N LEU A 115 11.08 -3.02 -7.63
CA LEU A 115 11.46 -4.16 -8.48
C LEU A 115 10.77 -4.14 -9.87
N ARG A 116 10.44 -2.94 -10.36
CA ARG A 116 9.83 -2.74 -11.70
C ARG A 116 10.88 -2.51 -12.78
N SER A 117 12.07 -2.07 -12.38
CA SER A 117 13.20 -1.76 -13.26
C SER A 117 14.52 -2.05 -12.52
N PRO A 118 15.63 -2.29 -13.22
CA PRO A 118 16.95 -2.35 -12.59
C PRO A 118 17.28 -1.04 -11.88
N LEU A 119 17.97 -1.16 -10.74
CA LEU A 119 18.44 0.00 -10.00
C LEU A 119 19.58 0.69 -10.79
N PRO A 120 19.66 2.04 -10.77
CA PRO A 120 20.77 2.76 -11.37
C PRO A 120 22.14 2.28 -10.83
N PRO A 121 23.19 2.24 -11.67
CA PRO A 121 24.53 1.89 -11.23
C PRO A 121 25.00 2.78 -10.07
N GLY A 122 25.49 2.17 -9.00
CA GLY A 122 26.00 2.88 -7.83
C GLY A 122 24.94 3.48 -6.90
N ALA A 123 23.65 3.29 -7.20
CA ALA A 123 22.59 3.64 -6.28
C ALA A 123 22.47 2.60 -5.15
N ASP A 124 22.11 3.07 -3.97
CA ASP A 124 21.77 2.25 -2.81
C ASP A 124 20.54 2.88 -2.12
N PRO A 125 19.31 2.36 -2.35
CA PRO A 125 18.12 2.92 -1.75
C PRO A 125 18.13 2.87 -0.22
N GLY A 126 18.98 2.02 0.38
CA GLY A 126 19.23 1.93 1.81
C GLY A 126 20.21 2.99 2.33
N GLY A 127 21.04 3.55 1.44
CA GLY A 127 22.03 4.59 1.71
C GLY A 127 21.41 5.97 1.97
N GLY A 128 22.13 6.81 2.72
CA GLY A 128 21.55 8.05 3.29
C GLY A 128 20.96 9.04 2.28
N ARG A 129 21.65 9.31 1.16
CA ARG A 129 21.18 10.25 0.14
C ARG A 129 20.01 9.68 -0.67
N ASP A 130 20.19 8.48 -1.20
CA ASP A 130 19.17 7.83 -2.03
C ASP A 130 17.91 7.48 -1.24
N ARG A 131 18.03 7.16 0.04
CA ARG A 131 16.88 7.00 0.95
C ARG A 131 16.05 8.28 1.07
N LEU A 132 16.70 9.45 1.13
CA LEU A 132 15.99 10.73 1.14
C LEU A 132 15.28 10.97 -0.20
N VAL A 133 15.97 10.70 -1.31
CA VAL A 133 15.38 10.83 -2.66
C VAL A 133 14.17 9.91 -2.81
N LEU A 134 14.28 8.65 -2.35
CA LEU A 134 13.16 7.70 -2.35
C LEU A 134 12.00 8.21 -1.48
N ARG A 135 12.26 8.75 -0.29
CA ARG A 135 11.23 9.35 0.56
C ARG A 135 10.50 10.51 -0.13
N PHE A 136 11.24 11.39 -0.81
CA PHE A 136 10.64 12.47 -1.60
C PHE A 136 9.81 11.93 -2.77
N ALA A 137 10.32 10.92 -3.49
CA ALA A 137 9.61 10.28 -4.59
C ALA A 137 8.27 9.70 -4.11
N VAL A 138 8.26 8.93 -3.02
CA VAL A 138 7.03 8.40 -2.41
C VAL A 138 6.08 9.52 -2.01
N GLY A 139 6.57 10.58 -1.36
CA GLY A 139 5.75 11.73 -0.98
C GLY A 139 5.08 12.41 -2.19
N LYS A 140 5.83 12.62 -3.28
CA LYS A 140 5.31 13.19 -4.54
C LYS A 140 4.23 12.30 -5.17
N VAL A 141 4.45 10.99 -5.20
CA VAL A 141 3.46 10.02 -5.69
C VAL A 141 2.19 10.11 -4.85
N LEU A 142 2.27 10.02 -3.52
CA LEU A 142 1.10 10.13 -2.66
C LEU A 142 0.38 11.48 -2.85
N ALA A 143 1.11 12.60 -2.99
CA ALA A 143 0.52 13.90 -3.27
C ALA A 143 -0.18 13.98 -4.64
N ARG A 144 0.33 13.29 -5.66
CA ARG A 144 -0.33 13.17 -6.96
C ARG A 144 -1.58 12.29 -6.88
N LEU A 145 -1.52 11.17 -6.18
CA LEU A 145 -2.67 10.28 -5.97
C LEU A 145 -3.82 11.00 -5.25
N ARG A 146 -3.50 11.83 -4.24
CA ARG A 146 -4.50 12.67 -3.54
C ARG A 146 -5.16 13.72 -4.43
N ARG A 147 -4.48 14.22 -5.47
CA ARG A 147 -5.04 15.19 -6.42
C ARG A 147 -5.92 14.54 -7.49
N SER A 148 -5.73 13.24 -7.73
CA SER A 148 -6.32 12.52 -8.87
C SER A 148 -7.56 11.69 -8.52
N GLY A 149 -7.99 11.70 -7.25
CA GLY A 149 -9.19 11.01 -6.79
C GLY A 149 -9.82 11.73 -5.60
N PRO A 150 -11.11 11.48 -5.30
CA PRO A 150 -11.80 12.13 -4.19
C PRO A 150 -11.20 11.67 -2.84
N LEU A 151 -10.93 12.65 -1.97
CA LEU A 151 -10.61 12.45 -0.56
C LEU A 151 -11.85 12.15 0.25
#